data_AF-A0A183FJS9-F1
#
_entry.id   AF-A0A183FJS9-F1
#
_cell.length_a   1.000
_cell.length_b   1.000
_cell.length_c   1.000
_cell.angle_alpha   90.00
_cell.angle_beta   90.00
_cell.angle_gamma   90.00
#
_symmetry.space_group_name_H-M   'P 1'
#
loop_
_entity.id
_entity.type
_entity.pdbx_description
1 polymer ?
#
loop_
_entity_poly.entity_id
_entity_poly.type
_entity_poly.pdbx_seq_one_letter_code
_entity_poly.pdbx_strand_id
1 'polypeptide(L)'
;MRQLCPLTLLLQTATAFTVLPYIQIDYAHYFQLAQCQAMCAEKVIHTLMHIFLDGHNANCEACESGCHQHRRIHGKGPRGPTKGAVNDGHRFWAESSAESAKAGTTLVSSVQLLCQNPSLDEEFGESSEGFVSISLLRPSGPTRFVVQWKQRTQTMGFYDESQWITASVETGTFFKVKGLIPGVQYRFMVTAVGPAGRLGETVSSAWTEISSSPLPKTPGESTPLTLRNGYNSDRGVTAHLEWPRTAQDSCYYKLQLINNSMQLTHDVILDASTSILLSHLEFDTDYSVTIAAVSADKLQTSRPVTTNFKSLPCKDVHGRGSLQCPPESVSDLSITVRSNGTGLISWKPSADAQNILFYQVVYYALSNEYDCQTLQETVNVQASSTSVEVNFPGQQCEYVVRLINYDLIGREASAEVRVLIGPALPIRFDVVLRPEFLILAACVVLLCRRKCPNRVSEKAQKLGEYA
;
A
#
# COMPACT_ATOMS: atom_id res chain seq x y z
N MET A 1 -18.54 -4.93 19.99
CA MET A 1 -19.17 -3.82 19.24
C MET A 1 -18.49 -2.52 19.62
N ARG A 2 -17.45 -2.11 18.87
CA ARG A 2 -16.81 -0.80 19.03
C ARG A 2 -17.16 0.01 17.80
N GLN A 3 -17.68 1.21 18.05
CA GLN A 3 -18.25 2.12 17.06
C GLN A 3 -17.23 2.45 15.98
N LEU A 4 -17.60 2.17 14.73
CA LEU A 4 -16.94 2.66 13.52
C LEU A 4 -17.11 4.19 13.49
N CYS A 5 -16.01 4.91 13.67
CA CYS A 5 -15.94 6.33 13.40
C CYS A 5 -15.79 6.49 11.87
N PRO A 6 -16.71 7.16 11.15
CA PRO A 6 -16.52 7.44 9.75
C PRO A 6 -15.42 8.50 9.65
N LEU A 7 -14.26 8.09 9.11
CA LEU A 7 -13.16 8.98 8.79
C LEU A 7 -13.63 9.88 7.64
N THR A 8 -14.02 11.11 7.96
CA THR A 8 -14.26 12.16 6.97
C THR A 8 -12.93 12.52 6.33
N LEU A 9 -12.63 11.89 5.20
CA LEU A 9 -11.64 12.39 4.25
C LEU A 9 -12.05 13.82 3.87
N LEU A 10 -11.22 14.80 4.24
CA LEU A 10 -11.29 16.15 3.71
C LEU A 10 -11.13 16.07 2.20
N LEU A 11 -12.26 16.06 1.48
CA LEU A 11 -12.28 16.22 0.03
C LEU A 11 -11.75 17.63 -0.24
N GLN A 12 -10.49 17.74 -0.70
CA GLN A 12 -10.05 18.96 -1.37
C GLN A 12 -10.93 19.11 -2.61
N THR A 13 -11.90 20.02 -2.55
CA THR A 13 -12.66 20.43 -3.73
C THR A 13 -11.67 21.08 -4.69
N ALA A 14 -11.24 20.33 -5.70
CA ALA A 14 -10.44 20.89 -6.78
C ALA A 14 -11.27 22.00 -7.45
N THR A 15 -10.74 23.22 -7.44
CA THR A 15 -11.26 24.32 -8.23
C THR A 15 -11.24 23.93 -9.71
N ALA A 16 -12.30 24.27 -10.44
CA ALA A 16 -12.47 23.89 -11.83
C ALA A 16 -12.56 25.13 -12.73
N PHE A 17 -11.90 25.12 -13.88
CA PHE A 17 -12.14 26.09 -14.95
C PHE A 17 -12.43 25.38 -16.26
N THR A 18 -13.11 26.10 -17.16
CA THR A 18 -13.49 25.62 -18.49
C THR A 18 -12.59 26.22 -19.56
N VAL A 19 -12.16 25.39 -20.50
CA VAL A 19 -11.37 25.78 -21.67
C VAL A 19 -12.31 26.41 -22.70
N LEU A 20 -12.11 27.70 -23.00
CA LEU A 20 -12.97 28.47 -23.90
C LEU A 20 -12.14 28.95 -25.11
N PRO A 21 -12.32 28.35 -26.30
CA PRO A 21 -11.42 28.55 -27.45
C PRO A 21 -11.44 29.95 -28.10
N TYR A 22 -12.42 30.80 -27.77
CA TYR A 22 -12.64 32.06 -28.46
C TYR A 22 -12.63 33.30 -27.56
N ILE A 23 -12.34 33.15 -26.27
CA ILE A 23 -12.30 34.30 -25.34
C ILE A 23 -10.85 34.66 -25.06
N GLN A 24 -10.42 35.78 -25.60
CA GLN A 24 -9.15 36.39 -25.20
C GLN A 24 -9.34 37.02 -23.82
N ILE A 25 -8.89 36.30 -22.81
CA ILE A 25 -8.90 36.76 -21.43
C ILE A 25 -7.70 37.69 -21.21
N ASP A 26 -7.93 38.82 -20.54
CA ASP A 26 -6.90 39.82 -20.27
C ASP A 26 -5.81 39.25 -19.37
N TYR A 27 -4.65 38.97 -19.97
CA TYR A 27 -3.47 38.46 -19.29
C TYR A 27 -3.04 39.38 -18.14
N ALA A 28 -3.03 40.70 -18.34
CA ALA A 28 -2.57 41.65 -17.34
C ALA A 28 -3.50 41.61 -16.11
N HIS A 29 -4.81 41.51 -16.33
CA HIS A 29 -5.80 41.40 -15.27
C HIS A 29 -5.57 40.19 -14.35
N TYR A 30 -5.34 39.01 -14.91
CA TYR A 30 -5.18 37.77 -14.12
C TYR A 30 -3.86 37.75 -13.34
N PHE A 31 -2.80 38.31 -13.91
CA PHE A 31 -1.54 38.49 -13.19
C PHE A 31 -1.69 39.47 -12.03
N GLN A 32 -2.35 40.61 -12.26
CA GLN A 32 -2.63 41.60 -11.22
C GLN A 32 -3.51 41.00 -10.11
N LEU A 33 -4.50 40.18 -10.49
CA LEU A 33 -5.35 39.46 -9.56
C LEU A 33 -4.56 38.46 -8.72
N ALA A 34 -3.70 37.66 -9.33
CA ALA A 34 -2.86 36.69 -8.63
C ALA A 34 -1.91 37.37 -7.64
N GLN A 35 -1.31 38.51 -8.02
CA GLN A 35 -0.47 39.32 -7.13
C GLN A 35 -1.25 39.84 -5.94
N CYS A 36 -2.42 40.44 -6.18
CA CYS A 36 -3.29 40.96 -5.13
C CYS A 36 -3.72 39.85 -4.16
N GLN A 37 -4.17 38.71 -4.68
CA GLN A 37 -4.59 37.57 -3.86
C GLN A 37 -3.43 36.96 -3.06
N ALA A 38 -2.22 36.86 -3.63
CA ALA A 38 -1.04 36.37 -2.92
C ALA A 38 -0.66 37.29 -1.75
N MET A 39 -0.68 38.62 -1.96
CA MET A 39 -0.40 39.60 -0.90
C MET A 39 -1.47 39.61 0.19
N CYS A 40 -2.76 39.45 -0.17
CA CYS A 40 -3.84 39.26 0.79
C CYS A 40 -3.60 38.05 1.70
N ALA A 41 -3.21 36.92 1.10
CA ALA A 41 -2.94 35.69 1.84
C ALA A 41 -1.67 35.80 2.70
N GLU A 42 -0.61 36.47 2.22
CA GLU A 42 0.60 36.76 2.99
C GLU A 42 0.29 37.58 4.25
N LYS A 43 -0.48 38.66 4.10
CA LYS A 43 -0.87 39.52 5.22
C LYS A 43 -1.57 38.74 6.33
N VAL A 44 -2.44 37.81 5.95
CA VAL A 44 -3.20 37.00 6.90
C VAL A 44 -2.28 36.05 7.67
N ILE A 45 -1.32 35.41 7.01
CA ILE A 45 -0.35 34.52 7.66
C ILE A 45 0.55 35.28 8.64
N HIS A 46 1.00 36.48 8.28
CA HIS A 46 1.76 37.33 9.19
C HIS A 46 0.96 37.76 10.43
N THR A 47 -0.35 37.93 10.29
CA THR A 47 -1.24 38.29 11.40
C THR A 47 -1.57 37.09 12.30
N LEU A 48 -1.49 35.86 11.75
CA LEU A 48 -1.89 34.60 12.38
C LEU A 48 -0.73 33.72 12.85
N MET A 49 0.48 34.26 13.05
CA MET A 49 1.57 33.53 13.71
C MET A 49 1.22 33.03 15.13
N HIS A 50 -0.01 33.27 15.61
CA HIS A 50 -0.56 32.79 16.87
C HIS A 50 -1.63 31.68 16.79
N ILE A 51 -2.25 31.35 15.65
CA ILE A 51 -3.23 30.24 15.58
C ILE A 51 -3.20 29.62 14.16
N PHE A 52 -2.83 28.34 14.07
CA PHE A 52 -2.82 27.58 12.83
C PHE A 52 -4.11 26.75 12.69
N LEU A 53 -4.58 26.65 11.44
CA LEU A 53 -5.62 25.75 10.90
C LEU A 53 -7.08 26.07 11.28
N ASP A 54 -7.68 26.98 10.54
CA ASP A 54 -8.98 26.69 9.91
C ASP A 54 -9.12 27.45 8.58
N GLY A 55 -9.59 26.74 7.56
CA GLY A 55 -9.86 27.27 6.24
C GLY A 55 -10.96 28.33 6.31
N HIS A 56 -10.84 29.35 5.45
CA HIS A 56 -11.78 30.48 5.32
C HIS A 56 -11.66 31.53 6.44
N ASN A 57 -10.51 32.19 6.51
CA ASN A 57 -10.41 33.44 7.27
C ASN A 57 -11.22 34.52 6.56
N ALA A 58 -12.31 34.98 7.19
CA ALA A 58 -13.18 36.03 6.68
C ALA A 58 -12.42 37.32 6.30
N ASN A 59 -11.27 37.60 6.92
CA ASN A 59 -10.41 38.72 6.54
C ASN A 59 -9.65 38.48 5.24
N CYS A 60 -9.23 37.24 4.95
CA CYS A 60 -8.61 36.88 3.67
C CYS A 60 -9.63 37.02 2.53
N GLU A 61 -10.81 36.43 2.70
CA GLU A 61 -11.90 36.53 1.71
C GLU A 61 -12.34 37.97 1.48
N ALA A 62 -12.45 38.76 2.55
CA ALA A 62 -12.74 40.18 2.45
C ALA A 62 -11.64 40.93 1.67
N CYS A 63 -10.37 40.62 1.90
CA CYS A 63 -9.26 41.19 1.14
C CYS A 63 -9.33 40.80 -0.36
N GLU A 64 -9.53 39.52 -0.66
CA GLU A 64 -9.67 39.03 -2.04
C GLU A 64 -10.89 39.64 -2.73
N SER A 65 -11.99 39.87 -2.01
CA SER A 65 -13.15 40.57 -2.55
C SER A 65 -12.81 42.00 -3.01
N GLY A 66 -11.88 42.67 -2.33
CA GLY A 66 -11.33 43.97 -2.72
C GLY A 66 -10.54 43.90 -4.04
N CYS A 67 -9.81 42.81 -4.28
CA CYS A 67 -9.12 42.55 -5.54
C CYS A 67 -10.10 42.41 -6.73
N HIS A 68 -11.29 41.82 -6.51
CA HIS A 68 -12.29 41.61 -7.55
C HIS A 68 -13.20 42.84 -7.82
N GLN A 69 -13.36 43.74 -6.84
CA GLN A 69 -14.36 44.81 -6.86
C GLN A 69 -14.03 46.02 -7.76
N HIS A 70 -12.85 46.09 -8.40
CA HIS A 70 -12.53 47.19 -9.33
C HIS A 70 -13.52 47.29 -10.51
N ARG A 71 -14.22 46.19 -10.85
CA ARG A 71 -15.25 46.18 -11.90
C ARG A 71 -16.62 46.74 -11.46
N ARG A 72 -16.84 47.01 -10.17
CA ARG A 72 -18.11 47.47 -9.59
C ARG A 72 -17.92 48.70 -8.71
N ILE A 73 -17.58 49.83 -9.33
CA ILE A 73 -17.43 51.13 -8.63
C ILE A 73 -18.79 51.70 -8.13
N HIS A 74 -19.93 51.08 -8.50
CA HIS A 74 -21.26 51.51 -8.08
C HIS A 74 -21.96 50.48 -7.17
N GLY A 75 -21.54 50.42 -5.90
CA GLY A 75 -22.27 49.73 -4.84
C GLY A 75 -21.91 50.34 -3.49
N LYS A 76 -22.90 50.57 -2.61
CA LYS A 76 -22.66 51.05 -1.24
C LYS A 76 -21.63 50.13 -0.57
N GLY A 77 -20.47 50.71 -0.22
CA GLY A 77 -19.36 49.95 0.35
C GLY A 77 -19.73 49.21 1.64
N PRO A 78 -19.01 48.13 1.95
CA PRO A 78 -19.31 47.27 3.09
C PRO A 78 -19.25 48.06 4.41
N ARG A 79 -20.32 47.96 5.21
CA ARG A 79 -20.37 48.46 6.60
C ARG A 79 -20.13 47.29 7.53
N GLY A 80 -18.99 47.26 8.23
CA GLY A 80 -18.67 46.20 9.17
C GLY A 80 -17.17 46.08 9.50
N PRO A 81 -16.79 45.15 10.40
CA PRO A 81 -15.42 44.95 10.88
C PRO A 81 -14.42 44.50 9.79
N THR A 82 -14.88 44.03 8.64
CA THR A 82 -14.06 43.58 7.49
C THR A 82 -13.67 44.70 6.52
N LYS A 83 -14.12 45.94 6.74
CA LYS A 83 -13.84 47.09 5.86
C LYS A 83 -12.33 47.35 5.69
N GLY A 84 -11.53 47.10 6.73
CA GLY A 84 -10.08 47.23 6.68
C GLY A 84 -9.45 46.27 5.67
N ALA A 85 -9.85 45.00 5.71
CA ALA A 85 -9.35 43.97 4.81
C ALA A 85 -9.73 44.23 3.34
N VAL A 86 -10.98 44.65 3.07
CA VAL A 86 -11.41 45.02 1.71
C VAL A 86 -10.58 46.19 1.16
N ASN A 87 -10.30 47.20 1.98
CA ASN A 87 -9.44 48.32 1.60
C ASN A 87 -8.00 47.89 1.33
N ASP A 88 -7.48 46.90 2.08
CA ASP A 88 -6.16 46.33 1.80
C ASP A 88 -6.14 45.66 0.42
N GLY A 89 -7.19 44.91 0.07
CA GLY A 89 -7.34 44.34 -1.27
C GLY A 89 -7.33 45.39 -2.38
N HIS A 90 -8.05 46.50 -2.19
CA HIS A 90 -8.01 47.63 -3.13
C HIS A 90 -6.62 48.26 -3.25
N ARG A 91 -5.89 48.40 -2.14
CA ARG A 91 -4.52 48.92 -2.15
C ARG A 91 -3.58 47.97 -2.90
N PHE A 92 -3.61 46.69 -2.56
CA PHE A 92 -2.79 45.66 -3.20
C PHE A 92 -3.08 45.54 -4.69
N TRP A 93 -4.34 45.67 -5.10
CA TRP A 93 -4.70 45.75 -6.51
C TRP A 93 -4.00 46.92 -7.21
N ALA A 94 -4.05 48.12 -6.62
CA ALA A 94 -3.42 49.32 -7.18
C ALA A 94 -1.88 49.24 -7.23
N GLU A 95 -1.27 48.52 -6.28
CA GLU A 95 0.18 48.28 -6.22
C GLU A 95 0.64 47.16 -7.18
N SER A 96 -0.27 46.27 -7.58
CA SER A 96 0.01 45.14 -8.47
C SER A 96 0.14 45.62 -9.92
N SER A 97 1.18 45.18 -10.62
CA SER A 97 1.27 45.33 -12.07
C SER A 97 2.03 44.19 -12.72
N ALA A 98 1.67 43.87 -13.97
CA ALA A 98 2.33 42.84 -14.76
C ALA A 98 3.82 43.15 -15.05
N GLU A 99 4.19 44.44 -15.04
CA GLU A 99 5.55 44.92 -15.38
C GLU A 99 6.46 45.13 -14.15
N SER A 100 5.90 45.32 -12.96
CA SER A 100 6.67 45.68 -11.75
C SER A 100 7.27 44.49 -11.01
N ALA A 101 6.82 43.27 -11.30
CA ALA A 101 7.26 42.09 -10.56
C ALA A 101 8.53 41.50 -11.17
N LYS A 102 9.65 41.67 -10.46
CA LYS A 102 10.91 40.99 -10.77
C LYS A 102 10.71 39.47 -10.70
N ALA A 103 11.21 38.75 -11.70
CA ALA A 103 11.25 37.30 -11.71
C ALA A 103 11.97 36.78 -10.45
N GLY A 104 11.21 36.11 -9.59
CA GLY A 104 11.70 35.32 -8.46
C GLY A 104 12.22 33.96 -8.93
N THR A 105 12.83 33.23 -8.01
CA THR A 105 13.36 31.88 -8.26
C THR A 105 12.28 30.91 -8.75
N THR A 106 12.64 29.96 -9.62
CA THR A 106 11.81 28.83 -10.04
C THR A 106 11.23 28.10 -8.82
N LEU A 107 9.91 28.08 -8.70
CA LEU A 107 9.20 27.32 -7.66
C LEU A 107 8.58 26.04 -8.22
N VAL A 108 8.05 26.11 -9.43
CA VAL A 108 7.41 24.99 -10.13
C VAL A 108 8.48 24.12 -10.77
N SER A 109 8.43 22.81 -10.54
CA SER A 109 9.31 21.84 -11.21
C SER A 109 8.69 21.34 -12.51
N SER A 110 7.40 21.02 -12.50
CA SER A 110 6.69 20.47 -13.65
C SER A 110 5.19 20.70 -13.57
N VAL A 111 4.55 20.72 -14.74
CA VAL A 111 3.09 20.77 -14.91
C VAL A 111 2.69 19.63 -15.83
N GLN A 112 1.65 18.87 -15.45
CA GLN A 112 1.18 17.74 -16.25
C GLN A 112 -0.32 17.52 -16.10
N LEU A 113 -0.96 17.12 -17.21
CA LEU A 113 -2.30 16.52 -17.16
C LEU A 113 -2.15 15.10 -16.63
N LEU A 114 -2.77 14.79 -15.50
CA LEU A 114 -2.63 13.49 -14.83
C LEU A 114 -3.55 12.42 -15.42
N CYS A 115 -4.74 12.82 -15.82
CA CYS A 115 -5.81 11.93 -16.25
C CYS A 115 -6.88 12.72 -16.98
N GLN A 116 -7.76 12.01 -17.68
CA GLN A 116 -8.92 12.59 -18.35
C GLN A 116 -10.11 11.62 -18.40
N ASN A 117 -11.30 12.18 -18.51
CA ASN A 117 -12.53 11.44 -18.72
C ASN A 117 -13.44 12.15 -19.70
N PRO A 118 -14.14 11.39 -20.56
CA PRO A 118 -15.25 11.95 -21.33
C PRO A 118 -16.34 12.43 -20.37
N SER A 119 -16.89 13.60 -20.68
CA SER A 119 -17.94 14.26 -19.93
C SER A 119 -18.93 14.89 -20.90
N LEU A 120 -20.22 14.62 -20.67
CA LEU A 120 -21.28 15.36 -21.33
C LEU A 120 -21.49 16.64 -20.54
N ASP A 121 -21.17 17.77 -21.17
CA ASP A 121 -21.38 19.09 -20.60
C ASP A 121 -22.62 19.71 -21.27
N GLU A 122 -23.55 20.25 -20.48
CA GLU A 122 -24.77 20.86 -21.01
C GLU A 122 -24.50 22.08 -21.90
N GLU A 123 -23.38 22.78 -21.66
CA GLU A 123 -22.98 24.00 -22.38
C GLU A 123 -22.11 23.68 -23.60
N PHE A 124 -21.24 22.67 -23.51
CA PHE A 124 -20.24 22.36 -24.55
C PHE A 124 -20.49 21.06 -25.32
N GLY A 125 -21.50 20.27 -24.94
CA GLY A 125 -21.81 18.99 -25.56
C GLY A 125 -20.81 17.88 -25.21
N GLU A 126 -20.40 17.10 -26.20
CA GLU A 126 -19.38 16.05 -26.05
C GLU A 126 -18.01 16.67 -25.78
N SER A 127 -17.58 16.67 -24.53
CA SER A 127 -16.30 17.19 -24.10
C SER A 127 -15.58 16.18 -23.20
N SER A 128 -14.41 16.56 -22.72
CA SER A 128 -13.69 15.85 -21.68
C SER A 128 -13.32 16.79 -20.54
N GLU A 129 -13.19 16.20 -19.37
CA GLU A 129 -12.62 16.84 -18.19
C GLU A 129 -11.34 16.11 -17.78
N GLY A 130 -10.45 16.81 -17.09
CA GLY A 130 -9.20 16.23 -16.62
C GLY A 130 -8.65 16.96 -15.41
N PHE A 131 -7.67 16.36 -14.76
CA PHE A 131 -6.97 16.97 -13.63
C PHE A 131 -5.54 17.33 -14.00
N VAL A 132 -5.16 18.57 -13.72
CA VAL A 132 -3.80 19.06 -13.91
C VAL A 132 -3.13 19.17 -12.56
N SER A 133 -1.87 18.73 -12.49
CA SER A 133 -1.05 18.84 -11.30
C SER A 133 0.22 19.63 -11.57
N ILE A 134 0.56 20.46 -10.58
CA ILE A 134 1.77 21.25 -10.48
C ILE A 134 2.65 20.59 -9.42
N SER A 135 3.85 20.20 -9.80
CA SER A 135 4.87 19.77 -8.84
C SER A 135 5.74 20.96 -8.46
N LEU A 136 6.05 21.10 -7.17
CA LEU A 136 6.87 22.18 -6.64
C LEU A 136 8.25 21.65 -6.27
N LEU A 137 9.31 22.44 -6.51
CA LEU A 137 10.68 22.14 -6.09
C LEU A 137 10.85 22.19 -4.56
N ARG A 138 10.02 23.00 -3.91
CA ARG A 138 10.04 23.23 -2.46
C ARG A 138 8.68 23.71 -1.99
N PRO A 139 8.29 23.46 -0.73
CA PRO A 139 7.13 24.10 -0.14
C PRO A 139 7.25 25.62 -0.23
N SER A 140 6.18 26.28 -0.63
CA SER A 140 6.07 27.73 -0.67
C SER A 140 4.97 28.20 0.27
N GLY A 141 5.12 29.44 0.75
CA GLY A 141 4.03 30.16 1.40
C GLY A 141 2.84 30.39 0.43
N PRO A 142 1.93 31.31 0.75
CA PRO A 142 0.70 31.52 0.00
C PRO A 142 1.02 31.93 -1.44
N THR A 143 0.96 30.96 -2.35
CA THR A 143 1.31 31.11 -3.75
C THR A 143 0.04 30.99 -4.57
N ARG A 144 -0.07 31.83 -5.60
CA ARG A 144 -1.13 31.75 -6.61
C ARG A 144 -0.53 31.29 -7.92
N PHE A 145 -1.27 30.48 -8.68
CA PHE A 145 -0.80 29.92 -9.94
C PHE A 145 -1.64 30.49 -11.08
N VAL A 146 -1.05 31.35 -11.90
CA VAL A 146 -1.72 31.79 -13.13
C VAL A 146 -1.60 30.67 -14.16
N VAL A 147 -2.74 30.14 -14.60
CA VAL A 147 -2.80 29.03 -15.55
C VAL A 147 -3.16 29.58 -16.93
N GLN A 148 -2.35 29.21 -17.91
CA GLN A 148 -2.59 29.46 -19.31
C GLN A 148 -2.62 28.13 -20.06
N TRP A 149 -3.33 28.09 -21.18
CA TRP A 149 -3.37 26.92 -22.04
C TRP A 149 -3.31 27.33 -23.49
N LYS A 150 -2.90 26.39 -24.34
CA LYS A 150 -3.09 26.47 -25.78
C LYS A 150 -3.42 25.10 -26.32
N GLN A 151 -3.99 25.08 -27.51
CA GLN A 151 -4.36 23.85 -28.20
C GLN A 151 -3.73 23.77 -29.58
N ARG A 152 -3.66 22.56 -30.11
CA ARG A 152 -3.34 22.33 -31.51
C ARG A 152 -4.16 21.18 -32.09
N THR A 153 -4.47 21.28 -33.37
CA THR A 153 -5.12 20.22 -34.15
C THR A 153 -4.25 19.85 -35.33
N GLN A 154 -4.25 18.58 -35.71
CA GLN A 154 -3.54 18.13 -36.90
C GLN A 154 -4.52 18.10 -38.07
N THR A 155 -4.25 18.92 -39.08
CA THR A 155 -5.03 18.94 -40.32
C THR A 155 -4.08 18.82 -41.52
N MET A 156 -4.34 17.84 -42.39
CA MET A 156 -3.55 17.61 -43.61
C MET A 156 -2.03 17.52 -43.38
N GLY A 157 -1.60 16.96 -42.24
CA GLY A 157 -0.17 16.80 -41.91
C GLY A 157 0.50 18.01 -41.28
N PHE A 158 -0.19 19.16 -41.14
CA PHE A 158 0.29 20.34 -40.44
C PHE A 158 -0.44 20.52 -39.10
N TYR A 159 0.24 21.13 -38.12
CA TYR A 159 -0.37 21.52 -36.86
C TYR A 159 -0.86 22.96 -36.95
N ASP A 160 -2.14 23.18 -36.68
CA ASP A 160 -2.70 24.50 -36.43
C ASP A 160 -2.68 24.75 -34.92
N GLU A 161 -1.83 25.67 -34.45
CA GLU A 161 -1.64 25.96 -33.03
C GLU A 161 -2.31 27.29 -32.63
N SER A 162 -3.06 27.28 -31.53
CA SER A 162 -3.64 28.49 -30.97
C SER A 162 -2.60 29.36 -30.24
N GLN A 163 -2.93 30.64 -30.06
CA GLN A 163 -2.23 31.50 -29.10
C GLN A 163 -2.47 31.01 -27.66
N TRP A 164 -1.63 31.47 -26.72
CA TRP A 164 -1.83 31.23 -25.30
C TRP A 164 -3.03 32.00 -24.78
N ILE A 165 -3.92 31.30 -24.08
CA ILE A 165 -5.11 31.86 -23.44
C ILE A 165 -4.94 31.72 -21.93
N THR A 166 -5.05 32.83 -21.19
CA THR A 166 -5.07 32.82 -19.73
C THR A 166 -6.43 32.34 -19.25
N ALA A 167 -6.48 31.33 -18.38
CA ALA A 167 -7.75 30.74 -17.95
C ALA A 167 -8.14 31.12 -16.53
N SER A 168 -7.22 30.94 -15.58
CA SER A 168 -7.55 31.02 -14.17
C SER A 168 -6.36 31.42 -13.29
N VAL A 169 -6.68 31.79 -12.04
CA VAL A 169 -5.73 31.89 -10.94
C VAL A 169 -6.07 30.80 -9.93
N GLU A 170 -5.22 29.79 -9.83
CA GLU A 170 -5.42 28.66 -8.93
C GLU A 170 -4.70 28.86 -7.60
N THR A 171 -5.32 28.39 -6.53
CA THR A 171 -4.78 28.47 -5.17
C THR A 171 -4.01 27.21 -4.78
N GLY A 172 -4.34 26.07 -5.39
CA GLY A 172 -3.73 24.78 -5.15
C GLY A 172 -2.84 24.31 -6.30
N THR A 173 -2.12 23.23 -6.04
CA THR A 173 -1.26 22.55 -7.03
C THR A 173 -1.99 21.45 -7.81
N PHE A 174 -3.28 21.28 -7.58
CA PHE A 174 -4.12 20.27 -8.21
C PHE A 174 -5.48 20.90 -8.50
N PHE A 175 -5.88 20.93 -9.77
CA PHE A 175 -7.11 21.58 -10.21
C PHE A 175 -7.74 20.85 -11.39
N LYS A 176 -9.05 21.05 -11.57
CA LYS A 176 -9.85 20.41 -12.60
C LYS A 176 -9.97 21.33 -13.83
N VAL A 177 -9.93 20.73 -15.01
CA VAL A 177 -10.12 21.41 -16.30
C VAL A 177 -11.30 20.75 -17.00
N LYS A 178 -12.21 21.56 -17.55
CA LYS A 178 -13.41 21.13 -18.29
C LYS A 178 -13.38 21.66 -19.73
N GLY A 179 -14.23 21.09 -20.60
CA GLY A 179 -14.40 21.57 -21.97
C GLY A 179 -13.23 21.21 -22.89
N LEU A 180 -12.48 20.15 -22.56
CA LEU A 180 -11.40 19.65 -23.41
C LEU A 180 -12.02 18.94 -24.62
N ILE A 181 -11.59 19.30 -25.82
CA ILE A 181 -12.18 18.76 -27.05
C ILE A 181 -11.48 17.43 -27.41
N PRO A 182 -12.23 16.33 -27.62
CA PRO A 182 -11.65 15.06 -28.05
C PRO A 182 -10.86 15.15 -29.37
N GLY A 183 -9.71 14.47 -29.44
CA GLY A 183 -8.81 14.48 -30.59
C GLY A 183 -7.95 15.75 -30.73
N VAL A 184 -8.11 16.72 -29.83
CA VAL A 184 -7.29 17.94 -29.78
C VAL A 184 -6.13 17.74 -28.81
N GLN A 185 -4.97 18.35 -29.10
CA GLN A 185 -3.83 18.32 -28.20
C GLN A 185 -3.73 19.63 -27.40
N TYR A 186 -3.56 19.53 -26.10
CA TYR A 186 -3.45 20.68 -25.19
C TYR A 186 -2.08 20.77 -24.57
N ARG A 187 -1.67 22.00 -24.26
CA ARG A 187 -0.48 22.32 -23.47
C ARG A 187 -0.83 23.37 -22.43
N PHE A 188 -0.45 23.11 -21.19
CA PHE A 188 -0.68 24.02 -20.07
C PHE A 188 0.61 24.74 -19.72
N MET A 189 0.51 26.00 -19.31
CA MET A 189 1.61 26.80 -18.81
C MET A 189 1.19 27.42 -17.48
N VAL A 190 2.07 27.36 -16.50
CA VAL A 190 1.80 27.87 -15.17
C VAL A 190 2.87 28.87 -14.79
N THR A 191 2.43 29.98 -14.21
CA THR A 191 3.30 30.97 -13.59
C THR A 191 2.95 31.07 -12.11
N ALA A 192 3.93 30.80 -11.24
CA ALA A 192 3.75 30.95 -9.80
C ALA A 192 3.87 32.43 -9.41
N VAL A 193 3.00 32.89 -8.52
CA VAL A 193 3.00 34.22 -7.93
C VAL A 193 3.15 34.06 -6.43
N GLY A 194 4.33 34.42 -5.93
CA GLY A 194 4.68 34.26 -4.54
C GLY A 194 4.01 35.29 -3.62
N PRO A 195 4.19 35.16 -2.29
CA PRO A 195 3.51 35.95 -1.25
C PRO A 195 3.59 37.47 -1.48
N ALA A 196 4.78 37.98 -1.81
CA ALA A 196 5.02 39.40 -2.06
C ALA A 196 4.67 39.87 -3.49
N GLY A 197 3.79 39.16 -4.21
CA GLY A 197 3.43 39.45 -5.60
C GLY A 197 4.55 39.21 -6.63
N ARG A 198 5.63 38.52 -6.25
CA ARG A 198 6.75 38.22 -7.16
C ARG A 198 6.40 37.07 -8.08
N LEU A 199 6.62 37.25 -9.38
CA LEU A 199 6.38 36.24 -10.39
C LEU A 199 7.55 35.27 -10.45
N GLY A 200 7.31 33.97 -10.47
CA GLY A 200 8.31 32.96 -10.78
C GLY A 200 8.48 32.77 -12.29
N GLU A 201 9.44 31.94 -12.68
CA GLU A 201 9.54 31.48 -14.06
C GLU A 201 8.32 30.68 -14.50
N THR A 202 8.02 30.73 -15.79
CA THR A 202 6.90 30.01 -16.39
C THR A 202 7.32 28.59 -16.75
N VAL A 203 6.47 27.61 -16.42
CA VAL A 203 6.71 26.20 -16.72
C VAL A 203 5.57 25.66 -17.55
N SER A 204 5.90 25.02 -18.68
CA SER A 204 4.92 24.42 -19.58
C SER A 204 4.92 22.90 -19.51
N SER A 205 3.74 22.28 -19.61
CA SER A 205 3.59 20.84 -19.77
C SER A 205 4.07 20.37 -21.15
N ALA A 206 4.19 19.05 -21.32
CA ALA A 206 4.20 18.43 -22.64
C ALA A 206 2.84 18.60 -23.34
N TRP A 207 2.82 18.34 -24.65
CA TRP A 207 1.56 18.23 -25.40
C TRP A 207 0.86 16.93 -25.05
N THR A 208 -0.44 17.02 -24.77
CA THR A 208 -1.26 15.86 -24.41
C THR A 208 -2.51 15.81 -25.26
N GLU A 209 -2.79 14.66 -25.84
CA GLU A 209 -3.98 14.42 -26.66
C GLU A 209 -5.17 13.97 -25.83
N ILE A 210 -6.33 14.56 -26.14
CA ILE A 210 -7.59 14.22 -25.49
C ILE A 210 -8.21 13.00 -26.16
N SER A 211 -8.54 11.99 -25.35
CA SER A 211 -9.11 10.74 -25.83
C SER A 211 -10.45 10.99 -26.54
N SER A 212 -10.60 10.41 -27.73
CA SER A 212 -11.89 10.34 -28.44
C SER A 212 -12.72 9.11 -28.08
N SER A 213 -12.20 8.22 -27.22
CA SER A 213 -12.95 7.06 -26.75
C SER A 213 -13.95 7.47 -25.68
N PRO A 214 -15.25 7.13 -25.83
CA PRO A 214 -16.24 7.35 -24.77
C PRO A 214 -16.01 6.40 -23.58
N LEU A 215 -15.39 5.23 -23.83
CA LEU A 215 -15.14 4.24 -22.79
C LEU A 215 -13.84 4.55 -22.04
N PRO A 216 -13.85 4.58 -20.69
CA PRO A 216 -12.63 4.69 -19.90
C PRO A 216 -11.68 3.52 -20.17
N LYS A 217 -10.39 3.81 -20.24
CA LYS A 217 -9.35 2.81 -20.42
C LYS A 217 -9.22 1.92 -19.19
N THR A 218 -9.01 0.62 -19.39
CA THR A 218 -8.85 -0.33 -18.30
C THR A 218 -7.52 -0.08 -17.56
N PRO A 219 -7.53 0.09 -16.22
CA PRO A 219 -6.30 0.28 -15.45
C PRO A 219 -5.39 -0.95 -15.54
N GLY A 220 -4.10 -0.71 -15.76
CA GLY A 220 -3.10 -1.77 -15.86
C GLY A 220 -3.17 -2.63 -17.14
N GLU A 221 -3.86 -2.16 -18.19
CA GLU A 221 -3.96 -2.87 -19.47
C GLU A 221 -2.59 -3.09 -20.15
N SER A 222 -1.68 -2.11 -20.05
CA SER A 222 -0.31 -2.22 -20.59
C SER A 222 0.68 -2.87 -19.63
N THR A 223 0.42 -2.78 -18.32
CA THR A 223 1.37 -3.16 -17.26
C THR A 223 0.61 -3.57 -16.01
N PRO A 224 0.99 -4.68 -15.35
CA PRO A 224 0.23 -5.22 -14.23
C PRO A 224 0.18 -4.26 -13.03
N LEU A 225 -0.90 -4.37 -12.27
CA LEU A 225 -1.05 -3.67 -10.99
C LEU A 225 0.03 -4.14 -10.02
N THR A 226 0.62 -3.22 -9.28
CA THR A 226 1.61 -3.51 -8.24
C THR A 226 1.06 -3.13 -6.87
N LEU A 227 1.31 -3.98 -5.88
CA LEU A 227 0.89 -3.77 -4.49
C LEU A 227 2.11 -3.80 -3.58
N ARG A 228 2.27 -2.76 -2.77
CA ARG A 228 3.37 -2.64 -1.81
C ARG A 228 2.80 -2.52 -0.41
N ASN A 229 3.08 -3.49 0.44
CA ASN A 229 2.65 -3.42 1.83
C ASN A 229 3.47 -2.41 2.63
N GLY A 230 2.85 -1.87 3.68
CA GLY A 230 3.46 -0.97 4.63
C GLY A 230 2.80 -1.05 6.00
N TYR A 231 3.40 -0.37 6.97
CA TYR A 231 2.83 -0.20 8.29
C TYR A 231 2.99 1.26 8.74
N ASN A 232 1.93 1.78 9.35
CA ASN A 232 1.90 3.12 9.92
C ASN A 232 1.22 3.04 11.30
N SER A 233 1.78 3.70 12.32
CA SER A 233 1.23 3.67 13.68
C SER A 233 -0.22 4.13 13.78
N ASP A 234 -0.63 5.07 12.94
CA ASP A 234 -1.95 5.70 12.99
C ASP A 234 -2.94 4.96 12.07
N ARG A 235 -2.45 4.38 10.97
CA ARG A 235 -3.26 3.74 9.92
C ARG A 235 -3.20 2.20 9.92
N GLY A 236 -2.44 1.62 10.84
CA GLY A 236 -2.24 0.16 10.94
C GLY A 236 -1.48 -0.42 9.75
N VAL A 237 -1.85 -1.64 9.37
CA VAL A 237 -1.31 -2.28 8.16
C VAL A 237 -1.90 -1.60 6.93
N THR A 238 -1.03 -1.26 5.99
CA THR A 238 -1.40 -0.55 4.76
C THR A 238 -0.88 -1.30 3.53
N ALA A 239 -1.50 -1.00 2.39
CA ALA A 239 -1.00 -1.41 1.09
C ALA A 239 -1.18 -0.27 0.08
N HIS A 240 -0.14 -0.01 -0.71
CA HIS A 240 -0.16 0.96 -1.80
C HIS A 240 -0.41 0.24 -3.11
N LEU A 241 -1.53 0.57 -3.77
CA LEU A 241 -1.87 0.11 -5.11
C LEU A 241 -1.33 1.10 -6.14
N GLU A 242 -0.45 0.64 -7.01
CA GLU A 242 0.24 1.47 -8.00
C GLU A 242 0.25 0.79 -9.38
N TRP A 243 0.08 1.59 -10.43
CA TRP A 243 0.31 1.19 -11.80
C TRP A 243 0.83 2.39 -12.61
N PRO A 244 1.60 2.16 -13.69
CA PRO A 244 2.00 3.22 -14.61
C PRO A 244 0.78 3.93 -15.18
N ARG A 245 0.71 5.25 -14.97
CA ARG A 245 -0.38 6.11 -15.45
C ARG A 245 0.08 7.07 -16.52
N THR A 246 -0.85 7.40 -17.39
CA THR A 246 -0.75 8.37 -18.47
C THR A 246 -1.93 9.32 -18.40
N ALA A 247 -1.80 10.48 -19.02
CA ALA A 247 -2.88 11.48 -19.07
C ALA A 247 -4.17 10.98 -19.75
N GLN A 248 -4.10 9.86 -20.49
CA GLN A 248 -5.25 9.21 -21.12
C GLN A 248 -6.02 8.27 -20.21
N ASP A 249 -5.46 7.95 -19.04
CA ASP A 249 -6.15 7.11 -18.08
C ASP A 249 -7.24 7.92 -17.36
N SER A 250 -8.21 7.19 -16.80
CA SER A 250 -9.33 7.78 -16.08
C SER A 250 -8.86 8.53 -14.83
N CYS A 251 -9.59 9.56 -14.45
CA CYS A 251 -9.51 10.25 -13.16
C CYS A 251 -10.37 9.59 -12.08
N TYR A 252 -11.36 8.78 -12.49
CA TYR A 252 -12.33 8.16 -11.60
C TYR A 252 -12.19 6.64 -11.64
N TYR A 253 -12.15 6.02 -10.46
CA TYR A 253 -12.05 4.58 -10.31
C TYR A 253 -13.06 4.08 -9.28
N LYS A 254 -13.48 2.84 -9.48
CA LYS A 254 -14.19 2.06 -8.48
C LYS A 254 -13.27 0.95 -8.01
N LEU A 255 -12.95 0.98 -6.72
CA LEU A 255 -12.09 0.01 -6.06
C LEU A 255 -12.93 -0.88 -5.15
N GLN A 256 -12.69 -2.17 -5.23
CA GLN A 256 -13.32 -3.18 -4.38
C GLN A 256 -12.24 -4.01 -3.72
N LEU A 257 -12.22 -4.01 -2.39
CA LEU A 257 -11.31 -4.79 -1.56
C LEU A 257 -12.11 -5.92 -0.89
N ILE A 258 -11.66 -7.15 -1.06
CA ILE A 258 -12.34 -8.34 -0.54
C ILE A 258 -11.34 -9.16 0.25
N ASN A 259 -11.75 -9.63 1.43
CA ASN A 259 -11.16 -10.78 2.11
C ASN A 259 -12.27 -11.78 2.47
N ASN A 260 -11.94 -12.82 3.24
CA ASN A 260 -12.92 -13.86 3.61
C ASN A 260 -14.11 -13.36 4.45
N SER A 261 -13.98 -12.24 5.16
CA SER A 261 -14.96 -11.73 6.13
C SER A 261 -15.54 -10.35 5.77
N MET A 262 -14.93 -9.65 4.83
CA MET A 262 -15.15 -8.23 4.53
C MET A 262 -15.12 -8.00 3.02
N GLN A 263 -16.08 -7.22 2.55
CA GLN A 263 -16.12 -6.68 1.21
C GLN A 263 -16.38 -5.18 1.31
N LEU A 264 -15.45 -4.40 0.79
CA LEU A 264 -15.42 -2.95 0.86
C LEU A 264 -15.39 -2.40 -0.56
N THR A 265 -16.22 -1.41 -0.87
CA THR A 265 -16.23 -0.75 -2.18
C THR A 265 -16.10 0.76 -1.99
N HIS A 266 -15.17 1.37 -2.73
CA HIS A 266 -14.89 2.79 -2.69
C HIS A 266 -14.82 3.39 -4.09
N ASP A 267 -15.48 4.53 -4.26
CA ASP A 267 -15.24 5.40 -5.40
C ASP A 267 -13.99 6.25 -5.08
N VAL A 268 -13.03 6.24 -6.00
CA VAL A 268 -11.75 6.95 -5.87
C VAL A 268 -11.66 8.00 -6.96
N ILE A 269 -11.40 9.24 -6.55
CA ILE A 269 -10.99 10.32 -7.45
C ILE A 269 -9.47 10.40 -7.33
N LEU A 270 -8.76 10.32 -8.45
CA LEU A 270 -7.32 10.48 -8.43
C LEU A 270 -6.94 11.86 -7.94
N ASP A 271 -5.92 11.89 -7.09
CA ASP A 271 -5.21 13.08 -6.67
C ASP A 271 -3.81 13.10 -7.32
N ALA A 272 -2.96 14.02 -6.87
CA ALA A 272 -1.57 14.10 -7.30
C ALA A 272 -0.68 12.97 -6.74
N SER A 273 -1.21 12.06 -5.91
CA SER A 273 -0.43 10.96 -5.35
C SER A 273 -0.15 9.89 -6.41
N THR A 274 0.94 9.14 -6.25
CA THR A 274 1.36 8.10 -7.20
C THR A 274 0.65 6.76 -7.00
N SER A 275 -0.05 6.58 -5.88
CA SER A 275 -0.62 5.30 -5.47
C SER A 275 -1.89 5.48 -4.65
N ILE A 276 -2.82 4.53 -4.74
CA ILE A 276 -3.99 4.48 -3.87
C ILE A 276 -3.62 3.77 -2.57
N LEU A 277 -3.82 4.43 -1.43
CA LEU A 277 -3.58 3.85 -0.11
C LEU A 277 -4.78 3.05 0.37
N LEU A 278 -4.57 1.77 0.62
CA LEU A 278 -5.44 0.89 1.40
C LEU A 278 -4.90 0.86 2.83
N SER A 279 -5.76 1.09 3.81
CA SER A 279 -5.36 1.22 5.22
C SER A 279 -6.23 0.37 6.15
N HIS A 280 -5.78 0.21 7.39
CA HIS A 280 -6.46 -0.56 8.43
C HIS A 280 -6.73 -2.02 8.01
N LEU A 281 -5.78 -2.62 7.29
CA LEU A 281 -5.84 -4.02 6.93
C LEU A 281 -5.53 -4.91 8.15
N GLU A 282 -6.04 -6.14 8.14
CA GLU A 282 -5.68 -7.15 9.12
C GLU A 282 -4.30 -7.73 8.80
N PHE A 283 -3.56 -8.17 9.82
CA PHE A 283 -2.26 -8.81 9.63
C PHE A 283 -2.41 -10.20 9.00
N ASP A 284 -1.40 -10.60 8.22
CA ASP A 284 -1.26 -11.93 7.60
C ASP A 284 -2.53 -12.45 6.89
N THR A 285 -3.28 -11.55 6.25
CA THR A 285 -4.58 -11.84 5.64
C THR A 285 -4.49 -11.72 4.12
N ASP A 286 -5.09 -12.68 3.42
CA ASP A 286 -5.20 -12.66 1.96
C ASP A 286 -6.33 -11.72 1.52
N TYR A 287 -5.98 -10.80 0.64
CA TYR A 287 -6.89 -9.82 0.07
C TYR A 287 -6.91 -9.92 -1.46
N SER A 288 -8.10 -9.70 -2.02
CA SER A 288 -8.32 -9.51 -3.46
C SER A 288 -8.77 -8.08 -3.72
N VAL A 289 -8.04 -7.36 -4.56
CA VAL A 289 -8.32 -5.97 -4.95
C VAL A 289 -8.77 -5.97 -6.40
N THR A 290 -9.98 -5.49 -6.63
CA THR A 290 -10.54 -5.28 -7.96
C THR A 290 -10.68 -3.79 -8.22
N ILE A 291 -10.18 -3.32 -9.36
CA ILE A 291 -10.26 -1.91 -9.77
C ILE A 291 -10.82 -1.79 -11.18
N ALA A 292 -11.72 -0.83 -11.38
CA ALA A 292 -12.26 -0.48 -12.70
C ALA A 292 -12.25 1.05 -12.87
N ALA A 293 -11.94 1.51 -14.07
CA ALA A 293 -12.07 2.92 -14.42
C ALA A 293 -13.55 3.26 -14.69
N VAL A 294 -13.97 4.44 -14.26
CA VAL A 294 -15.35 4.92 -14.36
C VAL A 294 -15.35 6.24 -15.13
N SER A 295 -16.38 6.50 -15.95
CA SER A 295 -16.54 7.79 -16.64
C SER A 295 -16.94 8.90 -15.66
N ALA A 296 -16.82 10.16 -16.07
CA ALA A 296 -17.15 11.31 -15.21
C ALA A 296 -18.63 11.31 -14.76
N ASP A 297 -19.54 10.89 -15.63
CA ASP A 297 -20.98 10.74 -15.37
C ASP A 297 -21.33 9.45 -14.60
N LYS A 298 -20.34 8.59 -14.34
CA LYS A 298 -20.50 7.26 -13.72
C LYS A 298 -21.41 6.28 -14.47
N LEU A 299 -21.74 6.55 -15.74
CA LEU A 299 -22.60 5.68 -16.54
C LEU A 299 -21.83 4.55 -17.21
N GLN A 300 -20.55 4.76 -17.51
CA GLN A 300 -19.69 3.81 -18.19
C GLN A 300 -18.58 3.33 -17.25
N THR A 301 -18.26 2.05 -17.34
CA THR A 301 -17.21 1.42 -16.53
C THR A 301 -16.38 0.52 -17.42
N SER A 302 -15.05 0.58 -17.25
CA SER A 302 -14.12 -0.28 -17.97
C SER A 302 -14.25 -1.73 -17.51
N ARG A 303 -13.55 -2.64 -18.20
CA ARG A 303 -13.37 -4.00 -17.66
C ARG A 303 -12.60 -3.92 -16.32
N PRO A 304 -13.06 -4.61 -15.26
CA PRO A 304 -12.37 -4.63 -13.98
C PRO A 304 -11.11 -5.50 -14.06
N VAL A 305 -10.09 -5.12 -13.29
CA VAL A 305 -8.85 -5.88 -13.14
C VAL A 305 -8.69 -6.25 -11.68
N THR A 306 -8.39 -7.52 -11.43
CA THR A 306 -8.24 -8.06 -10.07
C THR A 306 -6.80 -8.50 -9.82
N THR A 307 -6.27 -8.15 -8.66
CA THR A 307 -4.97 -8.61 -8.17
C THR A 307 -5.10 -9.07 -6.73
N ASN A 308 -4.32 -10.07 -6.34
CA ASN A 308 -4.33 -10.63 -4.99
C ASN A 308 -3.02 -10.28 -4.29
N PHE A 309 -3.09 -10.07 -2.99
CA PHE A 309 -1.91 -9.87 -2.15
C PHE A 309 -2.18 -10.36 -0.73
N LYS A 310 -1.10 -10.73 -0.02
CA LYS A 310 -1.15 -11.01 1.41
C LYS A 310 -0.62 -9.81 2.17
N SER A 311 -1.35 -9.35 3.18
CA SER A 311 -0.93 -8.24 4.03
C SER A 311 0.28 -8.62 4.89
N LEU A 312 0.96 -7.62 5.47
CA LEU A 312 2.14 -7.86 6.32
C LEU A 312 1.79 -8.76 7.51
N PRO A 313 2.69 -9.67 7.90
CA PRO A 313 2.52 -10.43 9.13
C PRO A 313 2.92 -9.57 10.34
N CYS A 314 2.26 -9.80 11.46
CA CYS A 314 2.46 -8.99 12.66
C CYS A 314 3.91 -9.03 13.18
N LYS A 315 4.55 -10.18 13.08
CA LYS A 315 5.96 -10.40 13.48
C LYS A 315 6.97 -9.53 12.73
N ASP A 316 6.67 -9.14 11.49
CA ASP A 316 7.57 -8.30 10.68
C ASP A 316 7.48 -6.82 11.10
N VAL A 317 6.42 -6.45 11.83
CA VAL A 317 6.20 -5.10 12.34
C VAL A 317 6.60 -4.97 13.81
N HIS A 318 6.12 -5.86 14.67
CA HIS A 318 6.33 -5.78 16.12
C HIS A 318 7.44 -6.70 16.65
N GLY A 319 8.04 -7.51 15.77
CA GLY A 319 9.02 -8.52 16.15
C GLY A 319 8.37 -9.86 16.56
N ARG A 320 9.17 -10.93 16.50
CA ARG A 320 8.74 -12.26 16.94
C ARG A 320 8.49 -12.27 18.44
N GLY A 321 7.43 -12.96 18.86
CA GLY A 321 7.10 -13.10 20.28
C GLY A 321 6.58 -11.84 20.96
N SER A 322 6.21 -10.82 20.18
CA SER A 322 5.55 -9.61 20.68
C SER A 322 4.14 -9.93 21.21
N LEU A 323 3.80 -9.38 22.39
CA LEU A 323 2.46 -9.47 22.96
C LEU A 323 1.39 -8.68 22.17
N GLN A 324 1.81 -7.78 21.27
CA GLN A 324 0.89 -7.10 20.36
C GLN A 324 0.39 -8.03 19.24
N CYS A 325 1.12 -9.10 18.95
CA CYS A 325 0.76 -10.08 17.93
C CYS A 325 -0.03 -11.26 18.52
N PRO A 326 -0.78 -12.01 17.70
CA PRO A 326 -1.25 -13.34 18.08
C PRO A 326 -0.07 -14.24 18.47
N PRO A 327 -0.24 -15.14 19.46
CA PRO A 327 0.83 -16.04 19.86
C PRO A 327 1.24 -16.93 18.68
N GLU A 328 2.55 -17.05 18.45
CA GLU A 328 3.12 -17.97 17.48
C GLU A 328 3.35 -19.33 18.14
N SER A 329 3.13 -20.42 17.39
CA SER A 329 3.47 -21.75 17.84
C SER A 329 4.98 -21.92 17.91
N VAL A 330 5.44 -22.84 18.77
CA VAL A 330 6.85 -23.20 18.84
C VAL A 330 7.35 -23.76 17.50
N SER A 331 8.65 -23.61 17.25
CA SER A 331 9.32 -24.16 16.06
C SER A 331 10.20 -25.35 16.43
N ASP A 332 10.62 -26.14 15.44
CA ASP A 332 11.55 -27.27 15.62
C ASP A 332 11.10 -28.27 16.70
N LEU A 333 9.79 -28.54 16.79
CA LEU A 333 9.24 -29.54 17.70
C LEU A 333 9.70 -30.94 17.25
N SER A 334 10.51 -31.60 18.08
CA SER A 334 11.04 -32.93 17.80
C SER A 334 10.96 -33.84 19.01
N ILE A 335 10.84 -35.15 18.75
CA ILE A 335 10.78 -36.17 19.80
C ILE A 335 11.88 -37.19 19.57
N THR A 336 12.72 -37.40 20.58
CA THR A 336 13.72 -38.46 20.60
C THR A 336 13.30 -39.53 21.59
N VAL A 337 12.91 -40.70 21.08
CA VAL A 337 12.49 -41.84 21.90
C VAL A 337 13.72 -42.63 22.35
N ARG A 338 13.84 -42.87 23.64
CA ARG A 338 14.89 -43.68 24.26
C ARG A 338 14.44 -45.14 24.39
N SER A 339 15.40 -46.05 24.53
CA SER A 339 15.14 -47.50 24.62
C SER A 339 14.34 -47.95 25.84
N ASN A 340 14.17 -47.07 26.83
CA ASN A 340 13.39 -47.28 28.05
C ASN A 340 11.90 -46.86 27.89
N GLY A 341 11.47 -46.42 26.70
CA GLY A 341 10.11 -45.94 26.46
C GLY A 341 9.89 -44.46 26.80
N THR A 342 10.91 -43.74 27.30
CA THR A 342 10.80 -42.30 27.54
C THR A 342 11.13 -41.50 26.28
N GLY A 343 10.33 -40.47 26.00
CA GLY A 343 10.55 -39.51 24.94
C GLY A 343 11.08 -38.19 25.47
N LEU A 344 12.21 -37.73 24.91
CA LEU A 344 12.64 -36.35 25.08
C LEU A 344 11.97 -35.49 24.01
N ILE A 345 11.05 -34.63 24.42
CA ILE A 345 10.41 -33.64 23.57
C ILE A 345 11.24 -32.36 23.65
N SER A 346 11.68 -31.83 22.51
CA SER A 346 12.46 -30.58 22.43
C SER A 346 11.86 -29.64 21.40
N TRP A 347 11.97 -28.33 21.66
CA TRP A 347 11.44 -27.28 20.79
C TRP A 347 12.27 -26.01 20.85
N LYS A 348 12.06 -25.14 19.87
CA LYS A 348 12.55 -23.77 19.85
C LYS A 348 11.42 -22.81 20.25
N PRO A 349 11.59 -22.02 21.33
CA PRO A 349 10.61 -21.03 21.78
C PRO A 349 10.18 -20.07 20.68
N SER A 350 8.90 -19.69 20.67
CA SER A 350 8.33 -18.70 19.75
C SER A 350 8.57 -17.26 20.20
N ALA A 351 8.89 -17.06 21.48
CA ALA A 351 9.16 -15.77 22.10
C ALA A 351 10.24 -15.90 23.18
N ASP A 352 10.75 -14.78 23.67
CA ASP A 352 11.59 -14.75 24.86
C ASP A 352 10.83 -15.30 26.07
N ALA A 353 11.53 -15.96 26.99
CA ALA A 353 10.92 -16.58 28.18
C ALA A 353 10.17 -15.56 29.06
N GLN A 354 10.48 -14.27 28.96
CA GLN A 354 9.73 -13.20 29.64
C GLN A 354 8.33 -12.99 29.07
N ASN A 355 8.09 -13.30 27.80
CA ASN A 355 6.80 -13.12 27.14
C ASN A 355 5.95 -14.41 27.13
N ILE A 356 6.44 -15.48 27.73
CA ILE A 356 5.78 -16.79 27.83
C ILE A 356 5.40 -17.05 29.28
N LEU A 357 4.15 -17.45 29.51
CA LEU A 357 3.65 -17.77 30.84
C LEU A 357 4.11 -19.18 31.26
N PHE A 358 3.78 -20.19 30.45
CA PHE A 358 4.25 -21.58 30.58
C PHE A 358 3.95 -22.35 29.28
N TYR A 359 4.51 -23.55 29.17
CA TYR A 359 4.15 -24.51 28.12
C TYR A 359 3.32 -25.66 28.69
N GLN A 360 2.44 -26.21 27.88
CA GLN A 360 1.65 -27.39 28.20
C GLN A 360 1.85 -28.44 27.12
N VAL A 361 2.33 -29.62 27.52
CA VAL A 361 2.54 -30.75 26.64
C VAL A 361 1.37 -31.71 26.84
N VAL A 362 0.59 -31.94 25.79
CA VAL A 362 -0.51 -32.89 25.78
C VAL A 362 -0.15 -34.05 24.87
N TYR A 363 -0.23 -35.29 25.37
CA TYR A 363 0.07 -36.47 24.56
C TYR A 363 -0.92 -37.62 24.81
N TYR A 364 -1.19 -38.39 23.75
CA TYR A 364 -2.08 -39.56 23.78
C TYR A 364 -1.81 -40.48 22.58
N ALA A 365 -2.13 -41.76 22.73
CA ALA A 365 -2.05 -42.74 21.67
C ALA A 365 -3.31 -42.73 20.78
N LEU A 366 -3.14 -43.01 19.49
CA LEU A 366 -4.25 -43.09 18.52
C LEU A 366 -5.00 -44.43 18.55
N SER A 367 -4.36 -45.49 19.02
CA SER A 367 -4.93 -46.84 19.15
C SER A 367 -4.97 -47.25 20.62
N ASN A 368 -5.94 -48.07 20.98
CA ASN A 368 -6.06 -48.69 22.31
C ASN A 368 -5.55 -50.14 22.34
N GLU A 369 -4.88 -50.58 21.27
CA GLU A 369 -4.25 -51.90 21.20
C GLU A 369 -2.92 -51.89 21.98
N TYR A 370 -2.42 -53.06 22.39
CA TYR A 370 -1.07 -53.20 22.97
C TYR A 370 -0.74 -52.29 24.19
N ASP A 371 -1.71 -52.09 25.09
CA ASP A 371 -1.61 -51.24 26.28
C ASP A 371 -1.28 -49.76 26.00
N CYS A 372 -1.62 -49.28 24.79
CA CYS A 372 -1.44 -47.89 24.40
C CYS A 372 -2.42 -46.97 25.16
N GLN A 373 -1.89 -45.92 25.80
CA GLN A 373 -2.70 -44.97 26.57
C GLN A 373 -3.41 -43.97 25.66
N THR A 374 -4.71 -44.17 25.44
CA THR A 374 -5.55 -43.26 24.61
C THR A 374 -6.07 -42.04 25.38
N LEU A 375 -6.00 -42.05 26.72
CA LEU A 375 -6.36 -40.90 27.54
C LEU A 375 -5.30 -39.80 27.39
N GLN A 376 -5.76 -38.56 27.26
CA GLN A 376 -4.87 -37.40 27.19
C GLN A 376 -4.14 -37.20 28.51
N GLU A 377 -2.81 -37.22 28.45
CA GLU A 377 -1.95 -36.82 29.55
C GLU A 377 -1.38 -35.42 29.30
N THR A 378 -1.22 -34.66 30.38
CA THR A 378 -0.83 -33.26 30.32
C THR A 378 0.32 -32.98 31.28
N VAL A 379 1.38 -32.36 30.77
CA VAL A 379 2.55 -31.93 31.55
C VAL A 379 2.75 -30.43 31.38
N ASN A 380 2.72 -29.69 32.48
CA ASN A 380 3.02 -28.26 32.49
C ASN A 380 4.52 -28.05 32.67
N VAL A 381 5.10 -27.19 31.83
CA VAL A 381 6.54 -26.94 31.74
C VAL A 381 6.81 -25.45 31.87
N GLN A 382 7.88 -25.08 32.57
CA GLN A 382 8.26 -23.68 32.79
C GLN A 382 8.64 -22.96 31.49
N ALA A 383 8.43 -21.64 31.44
CA ALA A 383 8.69 -20.80 30.28
C ALA A 383 10.17 -20.77 29.82
N SER A 384 11.12 -21.01 30.74
CA SER A 384 12.56 -21.05 30.43
C SER A 384 13.02 -22.39 29.85
N SER A 385 12.20 -23.42 29.88
CA SER A 385 12.54 -24.74 29.38
C SER A 385 12.37 -24.84 27.87
N THR A 386 13.25 -25.61 27.24
CA THR A 386 13.22 -25.94 25.80
C THR A 386 13.04 -27.44 25.54
N SER A 387 12.90 -28.23 26.61
CA SER A 387 12.68 -29.67 26.53
C SER A 387 11.97 -30.23 27.75
N VAL A 388 11.28 -31.35 27.58
CA VAL A 388 10.69 -32.15 28.68
C VAL A 388 10.79 -33.63 28.36
N GLU A 389 10.96 -34.46 29.39
CA GLU A 389 10.89 -35.92 29.26
C GLU A 389 9.50 -36.41 29.67
N VAL A 390 8.89 -37.23 28.81
CA VAL A 390 7.60 -37.89 29.07
C VAL A 390 7.74 -39.40 28.87
N ASN A 391 6.84 -40.18 29.47
CA ASN A 391 6.82 -41.63 29.31
C ASN A 391 5.72 -42.02 28.31
N PHE A 392 6.05 -42.84 27.32
CA PHE A 392 5.09 -43.36 26.35
C PHE A 392 4.80 -44.84 26.67
N PRO A 393 3.73 -45.15 27.41
CA PRO A 393 3.37 -46.53 27.74
C PRO A 393 2.92 -47.33 26.49
N GLY A 394 2.99 -48.65 26.60
CA GLY A 394 2.60 -49.57 25.53
C GLY A 394 3.72 -49.85 24.52
N GLN A 395 3.45 -50.74 23.57
CA GLN A 395 4.39 -51.13 22.51
C GLN A 395 3.74 -50.93 21.15
N GLN A 396 4.50 -50.46 20.17
CA GLN A 396 3.98 -50.22 18.81
C GLN A 396 2.86 -49.17 18.74
N CYS A 397 2.85 -48.24 19.70
CA CYS A 397 1.87 -47.17 19.78
C CYS A 397 2.26 -45.97 18.91
N GLU A 398 1.31 -45.43 18.13
CA GLU A 398 1.46 -44.11 17.53
C GLU A 398 0.90 -43.06 18.49
N TYR A 399 1.78 -42.17 18.95
CA TYR A 399 1.46 -41.06 19.85
C TYR A 399 1.35 -39.75 19.09
N VAL A 400 0.33 -38.97 19.43
CA VAL A 400 0.22 -37.56 19.09
C VAL A 400 0.75 -36.76 20.27
N VAL A 401 1.67 -35.85 20.00
CA VAL A 401 2.18 -34.89 20.99
C VAL A 401 1.88 -33.50 20.51
N ARG A 402 1.08 -32.78 21.29
CA ARG A 402 0.75 -31.38 21.09
C ARG A 402 1.44 -30.54 22.15
N LEU A 403 2.26 -29.61 21.71
CA LEU A 403 2.89 -28.62 22.58
C LEU A 403 2.16 -27.29 22.43
N ILE A 404 1.58 -26.80 23.52
CA ILE A 404 0.84 -25.55 23.60
C ILE A 404 1.70 -24.53 24.36
N ASN A 405 1.92 -23.35 23.79
CA ASN A 405 2.56 -22.23 24.48
C ASN A 405 1.52 -21.16 24.83
N TYR A 406 1.58 -20.69 26.08
CA TYR A 406 0.75 -19.60 26.57
C TYR A 406 1.60 -18.33 26.66
N ASP A 407 1.15 -17.24 26.05
CA ASP A 407 1.77 -15.94 26.25
C ASP A 407 1.46 -15.37 27.65
N LEU A 408 2.10 -14.28 28.04
CA LEU A 408 1.86 -13.62 29.34
C LEU A 408 0.41 -13.17 29.58
N ILE A 409 -0.39 -13.02 28.51
CA ILE A 409 -1.79 -12.58 28.58
C ILE A 409 -2.74 -13.80 28.63
N GLY A 410 -2.20 -15.02 28.49
CA GLY A 410 -2.94 -16.27 28.55
C GLY A 410 -3.52 -16.74 27.22
N ARG A 411 -3.08 -16.18 26.08
CA ARG A 411 -3.47 -16.67 24.74
C ARG A 411 -2.59 -17.85 24.34
N GLU A 412 -3.16 -18.80 23.62
CA GLU A 412 -2.49 -20.05 23.26
C GLU A 412 -2.17 -20.17 21.77
N ALA A 413 -1.05 -20.82 21.48
CA ALA A 413 -0.73 -21.37 20.17
C ALA A 413 -0.18 -22.79 20.35
N SER A 414 -0.32 -23.65 19.34
CA SER A 414 0.12 -25.04 19.46
C SER A 414 0.84 -25.57 18.23
N ALA A 415 1.79 -26.47 18.46
CA ALA A 415 2.44 -27.28 17.45
C ALA A 415 2.19 -28.76 17.76
N GLU A 416 2.03 -29.58 16.74
CA GLU A 416 1.71 -31.01 16.88
C GLU A 416 2.68 -31.85 16.05
N VAL A 417 3.13 -32.96 16.62
CA VAL A 417 3.97 -33.96 15.96
C VAL A 417 3.50 -35.35 16.35
N ARG A 418 3.72 -36.32 15.46
CA ARG A 418 3.41 -37.73 15.71
C ARG A 418 4.69 -38.55 15.83
N VAL A 419 4.67 -39.56 16.69
CA VAL A 419 5.79 -40.46 16.90
C VAL A 419 5.30 -41.90 17.05
N LEU A 420 5.96 -42.82 16.36
CA LEU A 420 5.70 -44.25 16.50
C LEU A 420 6.71 -44.86 17.48
N ILE A 421 6.22 -45.47 18.55
CA ILE A 421 7.05 -46.14 19.55
C ILE A 421 7.36 -47.55 19.06
N GLY A 422 8.61 -47.78 18.68
CA GLY A 422 9.07 -49.11 18.27
C GLY A 422 8.98 -50.15 19.39
N PRO A 423 8.99 -51.45 19.07
CA PRO A 423 9.02 -52.50 20.09
C PRO A 423 10.27 -52.31 20.97
N ALA A 424 10.06 -52.22 22.28
CA ALA A 424 11.13 -52.28 23.26
C ALA A 424 11.75 -53.68 23.19
N LEU A 425 12.73 -53.88 22.30
CA LEU A 425 13.47 -55.14 22.24
C LEU A 425 14.15 -55.33 23.60
N PRO A 426 13.79 -56.34 24.40
CA PRO A 426 14.68 -56.79 25.44
C PRO A 426 15.84 -57.42 24.67
N ILE A 427 16.99 -56.74 24.59
CA ILE A 427 18.21 -57.39 24.14
C ILE A 427 18.61 -58.39 25.24
N ARG A 428 17.94 -59.54 25.27
CA ARG A 428 18.42 -60.75 25.95
C ARG A 428 19.41 -61.40 24.99
N PHE A 429 20.70 -61.12 25.20
CA PHE A 429 21.80 -61.85 24.55
C PHE A 429 21.82 -63.36 24.87
N ASP A 430 20.96 -63.84 25.79
CA ASP A 430 20.93 -65.25 26.22
C ASP A 430 20.43 -66.26 25.17
N VAL A 431 19.82 -65.83 24.05
CA VAL A 431 19.29 -66.76 23.05
C VAL A 431 20.34 -67.15 21.99
N VAL A 432 21.40 -66.36 21.81
CA VAL A 432 22.45 -66.64 20.81
C VAL A 432 23.51 -67.63 21.33
N LEU A 433 23.56 -67.91 22.63
CA LEU A 433 24.46 -68.88 23.27
C LEU A 433 23.79 -70.22 23.59
N ARG A 434 22.69 -70.59 22.91
CA ARG A 434 22.20 -71.98 22.98
C ARG A 434 23.17 -72.90 22.21
N PRO A 435 23.71 -73.96 22.83
CA PRO A 435 24.70 -74.84 22.22
C PRO A 435 24.20 -75.54 20.94
N GLU A 436 22.89 -75.59 20.72
CA GLU A 436 22.27 -76.17 19.51
C GLU A 436 22.59 -75.38 18.23
N PHE A 437 22.74 -74.05 18.30
CA PHE A 437 23.05 -73.22 17.11
C PHE A 437 24.55 -73.23 16.76
N LEU A 438 25.42 -73.41 17.76
CA LEU A 438 26.87 -73.59 17.53
C LEU A 438 27.18 -74.93 16.85
N ILE A 439 26.40 -75.98 17.11
CA ILE A 439 26.54 -77.28 16.43
C ILE A 439 26.13 -77.18 14.95
N LEU A 440 25.09 -76.43 14.62
CA LEU A 440 24.67 -76.20 13.24
C LEU A 440 25.72 -75.41 12.44
N ALA A 441 26.31 -74.37 13.03
CA ALA A 441 27.39 -73.62 12.37
C ALA A 441 28.67 -74.46 12.19
N ALA A 442 29.03 -75.30 13.17
CA ALA A 442 30.16 -76.22 13.06
C ALA A 442 29.94 -77.31 12.00
N CYS A 443 28.72 -77.83 11.87
CA CYS A 443 28.36 -78.81 10.84
C CYS A 443 28.46 -78.23 9.42
N VAL A 444 28.05 -76.97 9.21
CA VAL A 444 28.16 -76.30 7.91
C VAL A 444 29.63 -76.04 7.53
N VAL A 445 30.48 -75.69 8.49
CA VAL A 445 31.92 -75.50 8.25
C VAL A 445 32.65 -76.83 7.98
N LEU A 446 32.22 -77.94 8.60
CA LEU A 446 32.80 -79.27 8.38
C LEU A 446 32.38 -79.91 7.04
N LEU A 447 31.15 -79.65 6.57
CA LEU A 447 30.66 -80.17 5.28
C LEU A 447 31.25 -79.42 4.06
N CYS A 448 31.61 -78.14 4.20
CA CYS A 448 32.25 -77.37 3.12
C CYS A 448 33.73 -77.72 2.87
N ARG A 449 34.40 -78.49 3.73
CA ARG A 449 35.83 -78.84 3.55
C ARG A 449 36.10 -79.98 2.57
N ARG A 450 35.09 -80.65 2.00
CA ARG A 450 35.31 -81.86 1.17
C ARG A 450 35.11 -81.74 -0.34
N LYS A 451 34.70 -80.59 -0.88
CA LYS A 451 34.68 -80.40 -2.34
C LYS A 451 35.01 -78.96 -2.72
N CYS A 452 36.29 -78.69 -2.99
CA CYS A 452 36.71 -77.62 -3.88
C CYS A 452 37.50 -78.26 -5.03
N PRO A 453 37.07 -78.13 -6.29
CA PRO A 453 38.00 -78.16 -7.41
C PRO A 453 38.71 -76.80 -7.51
N ASN A 454 40.00 -76.88 -7.81
CA ASN A 454 40.93 -75.77 -7.98
C ASN A 454 40.61 -74.89 -9.20
N ARG A 455 41.14 -73.65 -9.14
CA ARG A 455 41.52 -72.73 -10.25
C ARG A 455 40.35 -71.93 -10.88
N VAL A 456 40.45 -70.64 -11.20
CA VAL A 456 41.58 -69.82 -11.69
C VAL A 456 41.47 -68.37 -11.18
N SER A 457 42.63 -67.77 -10.91
CA SER A 457 42.85 -66.34 -10.66
C SER A 457 42.85 -65.57 -11.99
N GLU A 458 42.00 -64.55 -12.12
CA GLU A 458 42.25 -63.46 -13.08
C GLU A 458 41.63 -62.14 -12.61
N LYS A 459 42.49 -61.11 -12.57
CA LYS A 459 42.20 -59.66 -12.59
C LYS A 459 41.61 -59.00 -11.34
N ALA A 460 42.50 -58.79 -10.38
CA ALA A 460 42.59 -57.51 -9.69
C ALA A 460 43.38 -56.51 -10.57
N GLN A 461 42.69 -55.62 -11.28
CA GLN A 461 43.25 -54.32 -11.70
C GLN A 461 42.13 -53.39 -12.17
N LYS A 462 41.66 -52.51 -11.27
CA LYS A 462 41.24 -51.14 -11.58
C LYS A 462 40.83 -50.44 -10.29
N LEU A 463 41.80 -49.76 -9.69
CA LEU A 463 41.63 -48.74 -8.67
C LEU A 463 42.46 -47.55 -9.17
N GLY A 464 41.83 -46.37 -9.24
CA GLY A 464 42.53 -45.10 -9.45
C GLY A 464 42.15 -44.39 -10.74
N GLU A 465 41.02 -43.66 -10.72
CA GLU A 465 40.85 -42.36 -11.38
C GLU A 465 39.45 -41.85 -11.01
N TYR A 466 39.41 -40.87 -10.10
CA TYR A 466 38.45 -39.76 -9.95
C TYR A 466 38.66 -39.19 -8.53
N ALA A 467 39.76 -38.45 -8.41
CA ALA A 467 39.85 -37.27 -7.57
C ALA A 467 39.65 -36.06 -8.48
#